data_AF-A0A7C3Y3I9-F1
#
_entry.id   AF-A0A7C3Y3I9-F1
#
_cell.length_a   1.000
_cell.length_b   1.000
_cell.length_c   1.000
_cell.angle_alpha   90.00
_cell.angle_beta   90.00
_cell.angle_gamma   90.00
#
_symmetry.space_group_name_H-M   'P 1'
#
loop_
_entity.id
_entity.type
_entity.pdbx_description
1 polymer ?
#
loop_
_entity_poly.entity_id
_entity_poly.type
_entity_poly.pdbx_seq_one_letter_code
_entity_poly.pdbx_strand_id
1 'polypeptide(L)'
;MTELQQASLPKTWRGNCRAIFVSDIHLGSKGCQAEALLDFLRHYEAEYLYLVGDIIDFWALKRRWYWPVAHSTVIQKVLRQARAGVRVTYVQGNHDPVLGLLDSFLEGDEHRLAVGEIRIVPDCVHQTADGHRLWITHGDQFDLSMHYARWLTHLGDRGYSLLLTLNRWHQRLNRLLGIRSHWSLSAFIKHRIKRAVQFISQY
;
A
#
# COMPACT_ATOMS: atom_id res chain seq x y z
N MET A 1 7.04 6.30 -35.51
CA MET A 1 7.99 5.57 -34.66
C MET A 1 8.81 6.60 -33.91
N THR A 2 8.27 7.11 -32.81
CA THR A 2 8.90 8.16 -32.00
C THR A 2 9.53 7.47 -30.80
N GLU A 3 10.84 7.26 -30.88
CA GLU A 3 11.65 6.74 -29.78
C GLU A 3 11.57 7.70 -28.59
N LEU A 4 10.97 7.24 -27.49
CA LEU A 4 11.08 7.89 -26.21
C LEU A 4 12.53 7.74 -25.74
N GLN A 5 13.32 8.83 -25.88
CA GLN A 5 14.60 8.97 -25.20
C GLN A 5 14.38 8.77 -23.70
N GLN A 6 14.85 7.62 -23.19
CA GLN A 6 15.08 7.43 -21.77
C GLN A 6 16.10 8.47 -21.33
N ALA A 7 15.64 9.49 -20.61
CA ALA A 7 16.51 10.46 -19.97
C ALA A 7 17.42 9.71 -18.98
N SER A 8 18.69 9.53 -19.34
CA SER A 8 19.70 8.97 -18.46
C SER A 8 19.92 9.95 -17.31
N LEU A 9 19.48 9.57 -16.11
CA LEU A 9 19.71 10.35 -14.89
C LEU A 9 21.22 10.55 -14.67
N PRO A 10 21.65 11.74 -14.20
CA PRO A 10 23.07 12.06 -14.04
C PRO A 10 23.76 11.08 -13.07
N LYS A 11 24.91 10.55 -13.52
CA LYS A 11 25.81 9.69 -12.73
C LYS A 11 26.38 10.49 -11.55
N THR A 12 26.29 9.90 -10.36
CA THR A 12 26.89 10.28 -9.06
C THR A 12 26.19 11.36 -8.23
N TRP A 13 24.98 11.04 -7.77
CA TRP A 13 24.54 11.51 -6.45
C TRP A 13 25.09 10.53 -5.41
N ARG A 14 26.15 10.87 -4.68
CA ARG A 14 26.48 10.14 -3.43
C ARG A 14 25.96 10.98 -2.27
N GLY A 15 24.71 10.72 -1.89
CA GLY A 15 24.09 11.39 -0.76
C GLY A 15 24.31 10.59 0.51
N ASN A 16 24.80 11.24 1.57
CA ASN A 16 24.84 10.65 2.89
C ASN A 16 23.62 11.13 3.67
N CYS A 17 22.85 10.22 4.23
CA CYS A 17 21.66 10.54 5.00
C CYS A 17 21.64 9.74 6.30
N ARG A 18 20.95 10.23 7.33
CA ARG A 18 20.92 9.52 8.62
C ARG A 18 20.08 8.24 8.55
N ALA A 19 18.91 8.33 7.92
CA ALA A 19 17.95 7.25 7.82
C ALA A 19 17.30 7.21 6.44
N ILE A 20 17.10 6.00 5.92
CA ILE A 20 16.34 5.71 4.71
C ILE A 20 15.07 4.95 5.11
N PHE A 21 13.94 5.33 4.52
CA PHE A 21 12.66 4.64 4.67
C PHE A 21 12.17 4.23 3.28
N VAL A 22 11.84 2.96 3.09
CA VAL A 22 11.30 2.43 1.83
C VAL A 22 10.10 1.53 2.13
N SER A 23 8.97 1.77 1.47
CA SER A 23 7.74 0.96 1.59
C SER A 23 7.28 0.43 0.23
N ASP A 24 6.31 -0.50 0.24
CA ASP A 24 5.53 -0.93 -0.94
C ASP A 24 6.38 -1.32 -2.16
N ILE A 25 7.46 -2.05 -1.91
CA ILE A 25 8.40 -2.46 -2.95
C ILE A 25 7.82 -3.61 -3.79
N HIS A 26 7.10 -4.52 -3.15
CA HIS A 26 6.45 -5.69 -3.75
C HIS A 26 7.40 -6.54 -4.62
N LEU A 27 8.56 -6.92 -4.09
CA LEU A 27 9.46 -7.89 -4.74
C LEU A 27 8.69 -9.19 -5.00
N GLY A 28 8.72 -9.67 -6.24
CA GLY A 28 7.93 -10.82 -6.68
C GLY A 28 6.73 -10.44 -7.55
N SER A 29 6.42 -9.14 -7.63
CA SER A 29 5.46 -8.59 -8.58
C SER A 29 6.14 -8.07 -9.86
N LYS A 30 5.41 -8.08 -10.98
CA LYS A 30 5.91 -7.54 -12.26
C LYS A 30 6.03 -6.01 -12.27
N GLY A 31 5.31 -5.32 -11.39
CA GLY A 31 5.33 -3.86 -11.29
C GLY A 31 6.49 -3.32 -10.44
N CYS A 32 7.21 -4.19 -9.74
CA CYS A 32 8.32 -3.81 -8.88
C CYS A 32 9.44 -3.12 -9.66
N GLN A 33 9.81 -1.90 -9.26
CA GLN A 33 10.93 -1.15 -9.83
C GLN A 33 12.24 -1.49 -9.11
N ALA A 34 12.62 -2.77 -9.11
CA ALA A 34 13.76 -3.28 -8.36
C ALA A 34 15.10 -2.66 -8.78
N GLU A 35 15.27 -2.38 -10.07
CA GLU A 35 16.47 -1.74 -10.62
C GLU A 35 16.62 -0.30 -10.14
N ALA A 36 15.52 0.46 -10.11
CA ALA A 36 15.52 1.84 -9.60
C ALA A 36 15.84 1.87 -8.10
N LEU A 37 15.24 0.96 -7.32
CA LEU A 37 15.56 0.80 -5.90
C LEU A 37 17.02 0.41 -5.69
N LEU A 38 17.55 -0.53 -6.49
CA LEU A 38 18.93 -0.96 -6.39
C LEU A 38 19.90 0.20 -6.70
N ASP A 39 19.60 1.00 -7.73
CA ASP A 39 20.38 2.19 -8.05
C ASP A 39 20.31 3.22 -6.93
N PHE A 40 19.13 3.45 -6.33
CA PHE A 40 19.00 4.30 -5.16
C PHE A 40 19.88 3.82 -3.98
N LEU A 41 19.77 2.54 -3.60
CA LEU A 41 20.56 1.96 -2.49
C LEU A 41 22.07 1.90 -2.78
N ARG A 42 22.49 1.96 -4.05
CA ARG A 42 23.91 2.06 -4.42
C ARG A 42 24.47 3.46 -4.24
N HIS A 43 23.62 4.47 -4.37
CA HIS A 43 24.00 5.87 -4.38
C HIS A 43 23.84 6.55 -3.02
N TYR A 44 22.98 6.02 -2.16
CA TYR A 44 22.75 6.55 -0.82
C TYR A 44 23.26 5.60 0.26
N GLU A 45 23.95 6.19 1.23
CA GLU A 45 24.39 5.52 2.46
C GLU A 45 23.60 6.10 3.64
N ALA A 46 23.31 5.22 4.61
CA ALA A 46 22.58 5.59 5.81
C ALA A 46 22.96 4.74 7.01
N GLU A 47 22.80 5.31 8.20
CA GLU A 47 23.01 4.63 9.47
C GLU A 47 21.82 3.72 9.82
N TYR A 48 20.61 4.12 9.38
CA TYR A 48 19.37 3.37 9.54
C TYR A 48 18.72 3.09 8.19
N LEU A 49 18.25 1.86 7.99
CA LEU A 49 17.43 1.47 6.84
C LEU A 49 16.14 0.82 7.35
N TYR A 50 15.02 1.48 7.11
CA TYR A 50 13.70 1.00 7.44
C TYR A 50 13.01 0.48 6.18
N LEU A 51 12.68 -0.81 6.18
CA LEU A 51 11.86 -1.46 5.18
C LEU A 51 10.44 -1.54 5.74
N VAL A 52 9.54 -0.71 5.23
CA VAL A 52 8.23 -0.42 5.85
C VAL A 52 7.11 -1.08 5.06
N GLY A 53 6.87 -2.35 5.35
CA GLY A 53 5.76 -3.15 4.83
C GLY A 53 5.82 -3.45 3.34
N ASP A 54 5.14 -4.53 2.97
CA ASP A 54 4.90 -4.98 1.60
C ASP A 54 6.17 -5.00 0.73
N ILE A 55 7.26 -5.45 1.33
CA ILE A 55 8.57 -5.50 0.67
C ILE A 55 8.64 -6.70 -0.28
N ILE A 56 8.06 -7.84 0.11
CA ILE A 56 8.00 -9.06 -0.70
C ILE A 56 6.53 -9.44 -0.91
N ASP A 57 6.08 -9.50 -2.15
CA ASP A 57 4.70 -9.89 -2.46
C ASP A 57 4.58 -11.43 -2.56
N PHE A 58 4.40 -12.07 -1.41
CA PHE A 58 4.18 -13.52 -1.33
C PHE A 58 2.89 -13.97 -2.04
N TRP A 59 1.88 -13.11 -2.11
CA TRP A 59 0.60 -13.42 -2.78
C TRP A 59 0.76 -13.48 -4.30
N ALA A 60 1.54 -12.58 -4.90
CA ALA A 60 1.92 -12.66 -6.31
C ALA A 60 2.75 -13.92 -6.57
N LEU A 61 3.76 -14.20 -5.73
CA LEU A 61 4.63 -15.36 -5.89
C LEU A 61 3.87 -16.69 -5.82
N LYS A 62 2.91 -16.82 -4.91
CA LYS A 62 2.05 -18.01 -4.78
C LYS A 62 1.17 -18.22 -6.01
N ARG A 63 0.67 -17.14 -6.62
CA ARG A 63 -0.16 -17.24 -7.84
C ARG A 63 0.66 -17.59 -9.07
N ARG A 64 1.84 -16.98 -9.22
CA ARG A 64 2.77 -17.24 -10.30
C ARG A 64 4.18 -16.86 -9.86
N TRP A 65 5.07 -17.83 -9.87
CA TRP A 65 6.48 -17.57 -9.59
C TRP A 65 7.06 -16.58 -10.59
N TYR A 66 7.49 -15.42 -10.09
CA TYR A 66 8.17 -14.37 -10.84
C TYR A 66 9.26 -13.78 -9.94
N TRP A 67 10.51 -14.14 -10.20
CA TRP A 67 11.63 -13.69 -9.39
C TRP A 67 12.84 -13.36 -10.26
N PRO A 68 12.87 -12.17 -10.88
CA PRO A 68 14.02 -11.69 -11.64
C PRO A 68 15.27 -11.54 -10.76
N VAL A 69 16.45 -11.62 -11.39
CA VAL A 69 17.75 -11.47 -10.72
C VAL A 69 17.87 -10.14 -9.95
N ALA A 70 17.25 -9.07 -10.45
CA ALA A 70 17.23 -7.77 -9.78
C ALA A 70 16.62 -7.85 -8.37
N HIS A 71 15.60 -8.68 -8.17
CA HIS A 71 14.97 -8.84 -6.84
C HIS A 71 15.93 -9.49 -5.84
N SER A 72 16.59 -10.59 -6.22
CA SER A 72 17.64 -11.20 -5.39
C SER A 72 18.78 -10.21 -5.09
N THR A 73 19.11 -9.35 -6.06
CA THR A 73 20.20 -8.37 -5.93
C THR A 73 19.84 -7.27 -4.92
N VAL A 74 18.57 -6.84 -4.87
CA VAL A 74 18.07 -5.93 -3.82
C VAL A 74 18.25 -6.56 -2.44
N ILE A 75 17.78 -7.81 -2.25
CA ILE A 75 17.91 -8.52 -0.97
C ILE A 75 19.38 -8.65 -0.55
N GLN A 76 20.26 -9.05 -1.47
CA GLN A 76 21.69 -9.17 -1.19
C GLN A 76 22.34 -7.82 -0.85
N LYS A 77 21.95 -6.73 -1.52
CA LYS A 77 22.45 -5.38 -1.23
C LYS A 77 22.06 -4.94 0.19
N VAL A 78 20.82 -5.20 0.60
CA VAL A 78 20.35 -4.92 1.97
C VAL A 78 21.11 -5.75 3.00
N LEU A 79 21.22 -7.07 2.79
CA LEU A 79 22.00 -7.96 3.67
C LEU A 79 23.46 -7.54 3.79
N ARG A 80 24.06 -7.03 2.70
CA ARG A 80 25.42 -6.49 2.74
C ARG A 80 25.51 -5.19 3.54
N GLN A 81 24.52 -4.30 3.43
CA GLN A 81 24.45 -3.08 4.26
C GLN A 81 24.30 -3.44 5.75
N ALA A 82 23.45 -4.40 6.08
CA ALA A 82 23.29 -4.88 7.45
C ALA A 82 24.62 -5.40 8.03
N ARG A 83 25.33 -6.26 7.28
CA ARG A 83 26.66 -6.76 7.67
C ARG A 83 27.75 -5.68 7.76
N ALA A 84 27.57 -4.56 7.05
CA ALA A 84 28.47 -3.41 7.13
C ALA A 84 28.15 -2.48 8.32
N GLY A 85 27.17 -2.82 9.16
CA GLY A 85 26.80 -2.07 10.37
C GLY A 85 25.60 -1.14 10.21
N VAL A 86 24.92 -1.14 9.05
CA VAL A 86 23.67 -0.39 8.88
C VAL A 86 22.57 -1.04 9.71
N ARG A 87 21.83 -0.25 10.48
CA ARG A 87 20.71 -0.73 11.31
C ARG A 87 19.49 -0.97 10.44
N VAL A 88 19.34 -2.19 9.94
CA VAL A 88 18.21 -2.57 9.09
C VAL A 88 17.04 -3.05 9.94
N THR A 89 15.89 -2.39 9.81
CA THR A 89 14.64 -2.77 10.48
C THR A 89 13.56 -3.01 9.44
N TYR A 90 12.98 -4.21 9.46
CA TYR A 90 11.85 -4.61 8.65
C TYR A 90 10.57 -4.48 9.48
N VAL A 91 9.73 -3.52 9.11
CA VAL A 91 8.36 -3.36 9.62
C VAL A 91 7.44 -4.14 8.69
N GLN A 92 6.59 -4.99 9.26
CA GLN A 92 5.79 -5.93 8.49
C GLN A 92 4.58 -5.27 7.83
N GLY A 93 4.24 -5.72 6.61
CA GLY A 93 3.03 -5.32 5.90
C GLY A 93 1.95 -6.40 5.86
N ASN A 94 0.82 -6.08 5.24
CA ASN A 94 -0.32 -6.99 5.11
C ASN A 94 -0.08 -8.17 4.18
N HIS A 95 0.73 -7.96 3.15
CA HIS A 95 1.03 -8.98 2.15
C HIS A 95 2.17 -9.91 2.57
N ASP A 96 2.73 -9.67 3.76
CA ASP A 96 3.86 -10.36 4.33
C ASP A 96 3.41 -11.32 5.45
N PRO A 97 3.01 -12.58 5.17
CA PRO A 97 2.88 -13.61 6.20
C PRO A 97 4.27 -14.06 6.71
N VAL A 98 5.23 -13.14 6.75
CA VAL A 98 6.65 -13.32 7.07
C VAL A 98 6.80 -13.95 8.44
N LEU A 99 6.00 -13.56 9.45
CA LEU A 99 6.03 -14.24 10.75
C LEU A 99 5.57 -15.70 10.67
N GLY A 100 4.43 -15.99 10.04
CA GLY A 100 3.94 -17.37 9.96
C GLY A 100 4.83 -18.32 9.16
N LEU A 101 5.52 -17.81 8.13
CA LEU A 101 6.45 -18.58 7.32
C LEU A 101 7.86 -18.65 7.93
N LEU A 102 8.39 -17.56 8.49
CA LEU A 102 9.69 -17.58 9.16
C LEU A 102 9.66 -18.18 10.56
N ASP A 103 8.55 -18.20 11.28
CA ASP A 103 8.42 -18.99 12.53
C ASP A 103 8.71 -20.47 12.28
N SER A 104 8.42 -20.96 11.07
CA SER A 104 8.75 -22.34 10.67
C SER A 104 10.21 -22.54 10.26
N PHE A 105 10.96 -21.45 10.01
CA PHE A 105 12.36 -21.49 9.52
C PHE A 105 13.38 -20.93 10.53
N LEU A 106 12.94 -20.13 11.50
CA LEU A 106 13.76 -19.49 12.53
C LEU A 106 13.34 -20.03 13.89
N GLU A 107 13.97 -21.12 14.31
CA GLU A 107 13.94 -21.55 15.72
C GLU A 107 14.71 -20.50 16.55
N GLY A 108 14.00 -19.55 17.17
CA GLY A 108 14.63 -18.57 18.07
C GLY A 108 13.66 -17.57 18.69
N ASP A 109 13.57 -17.62 20.03
CA ASP A 109 12.96 -16.71 21.02
C ASP A 109 11.76 -15.84 20.56
N GLU A 110 10.60 -16.10 21.17
CA GLU A 110 9.22 -15.74 20.76
C GLU A 110 8.88 -14.26 20.55
N HIS A 111 9.81 -13.32 20.56
CA HIS A 111 9.48 -11.90 20.38
C HIS A 111 10.37 -11.11 19.41
N ARG A 112 11.37 -11.72 18.77
CA ARG A 112 12.23 -11.02 17.79
C ARG A 112 12.77 -11.97 16.73
N LEU A 113 12.01 -12.21 15.65
CA LEU A 113 12.56 -12.88 14.47
C LEU A 113 13.66 -12.00 13.86
N ALA A 114 14.88 -12.53 13.79
CA ALA A 114 16.01 -11.90 13.12
C ALA A 114 16.49 -12.80 11.99
N VAL A 115 16.57 -12.24 10.77
CA VAL A 115 17.21 -12.90 9.63
C VAL A 115 18.61 -12.33 9.52
N GLY A 116 19.58 -12.97 10.18
CA GLY A 116 20.93 -12.42 10.35
C GLY A 116 20.88 -11.11 11.15
N GLU A 117 21.40 -10.02 10.57
CA GLU A 117 21.48 -8.68 11.19
C GLU A 117 20.23 -7.82 10.96
N ILE A 118 19.18 -8.36 10.32
CA ILE A 118 17.93 -7.63 10.04
C ILE A 118 16.93 -7.88 11.16
N ARG A 119 16.47 -6.80 11.80
CA ARG A 119 15.43 -6.87 12.83
C ARG A 119 14.04 -6.85 12.19
N ILE A 120 13.23 -7.88 12.40
CA ILE A 120 11.84 -7.92 11.94
C ILE A 120 10.91 -7.60 13.12
N VAL A 121 10.04 -6.61 12.94
CA VAL A 121 9.13 -6.09 13.99
C VAL A 121 7.77 -5.70 13.40
N PRO A 122 6.69 -5.70 14.20
CA PRO A 122 5.39 -5.20 13.75
C PRO A 122 5.37 -3.66 13.57
N ASP A 123 6.10 -2.94 14.41
CA ASP A 123 6.28 -1.49 14.34
C ASP A 123 7.59 -1.08 15.06
N CYS A 124 8.05 0.16 14.87
CA CYS A 124 9.21 0.67 15.60
C CYS A 124 9.22 2.20 15.75
N VAL A 125 10.11 2.73 16.58
CA VAL A 125 10.32 4.17 16.72
C VAL A 125 11.73 4.56 16.24
N HIS A 126 11.80 5.57 15.37
CA HIS A 126 13.05 6.24 15.02
C HIS A 126 13.18 7.57 15.77
N GLN A 127 14.39 7.86 16.27
CA GLN A 127 14.72 9.15 16.83
C GLN A 127 15.53 9.97 15.82
N THR A 128 14.93 11.07 15.39
CA THR A 128 15.51 12.05 14.47
C THR A 128 16.69 12.80 15.11
N ALA A 129 17.45 13.53 14.29
CA ALA A 129 18.61 14.28 14.77
C ALA A 129 18.23 15.46 15.70
N ASP A 130 17.04 16.02 15.53
CA ASP A 130 16.43 17.07 16.35
C ASP A 130 15.65 16.53 17.57
N GLY A 131 15.71 15.21 17.81
CA GLY A 131 15.18 14.58 19.01
C GLY A 131 13.70 14.18 18.95
N HIS A 132 13.01 14.50 17.85
CA HIS A 132 11.65 14.00 17.61
C HIS A 132 11.62 12.48 17.43
N ARG A 133 10.53 11.88 17.89
CA ARG A 133 10.26 10.44 17.76
C ARG A 133 9.25 10.21 16.64
N LEU A 134 9.65 9.43 15.64
CA LEU A 134 8.80 8.99 14.55
C LEU A 134 8.37 7.55 14.83
N TRP A 135 7.07 7.31 14.93
CA TRP A 135 6.54 5.96 14.98
C TRP A 135 6.34 5.44 13.56
N ILE A 136 6.89 4.26 13.30
CA ILE A 136 6.98 3.66 11.97
C ILE A 136 6.15 2.38 12.01
N THR A 137 5.12 2.37 11.20
CA THR A 137 4.14 1.30 11.03
C THR A 137 3.76 1.24 9.55
N HIS A 138 3.28 0.10 9.07
CA HIS A 138 2.88 -0.07 7.67
C HIS A 138 1.68 0.82 7.29
N GLY A 139 0.77 1.07 8.24
CA GLY A 139 -0.29 2.06 8.06
C GLY A 139 -1.66 1.49 7.68
N ASP A 140 -1.73 0.21 7.34
CA ASP A 140 -2.97 -0.56 7.16
C ASP A 140 -3.93 -0.48 8.35
N GLN A 141 -3.37 -0.41 9.55
CA GLN A 141 -4.10 -0.21 10.80
C GLN A 141 -4.91 1.10 10.79
N PHE A 142 -4.52 2.09 9.97
CA PHE A 142 -5.15 3.40 9.85
C PHE A 142 -6.03 3.57 8.61
N ASP A 143 -6.16 2.53 7.77
CA ASP A 143 -7.17 2.45 6.70
C ASP A 143 -8.61 2.30 7.26
N LEU A 144 -8.80 2.60 8.55
CA LEU A 144 -10.06 2.77 9.27
C LEU A 144 -10.99 3.85 8.67
N SER A 145 -10.51 4.70 7.76
CA SER A 145 -11.39 5.49 6.88
C SER A 145 -12.37 4.60 6.06
N MET A 146 -12.08 3.30 5.93
CA MET A 146 -13.00 2.30 5.37
C MET A 146 -13.88 1.57 6.39
N HIS A 147 -13.61 1.61 7.70
CA HIS A 147 -14.44 0.90 8.69
C HIS A 147 -15.81 1.57 8.90
N TYR A 148 -15.90 2.90 8.81
CA TYR A 148 -17.19 3.59 8.80
C TYR A 148 -17.92 3.53 7.45
N ALA A 149 -17.26 3.10 6.36
CA ALA A 149 -17.87 3.06 5.03
C ALA A 149 -18.48 1.70 4.66
N ARG A 150 -18.15 0.59 5.33
CA ARG A 150 -18.71 -0.74 4.97
C ARG A 150 -20.24 -0.77 5.01
N TRP A 151 -20.85 -0.23 6.07
CA TRP A 151 -22.31 -0.12 6.13
C TRP A 151 -22.83 0.89 5.10
N LEU A 152 -22.11 1.97 4.83
CA LEU A 152 -22.52 3.00 3.87
C LEU A 152 -22.51 2.48 2.43
N THR A 153 -21.54 1.65 2.05
CA THR A 153 -21.49 1.00 0.74
C THR A 153 -22.62 -0.02 0.60
N HIS A 154 -22.86 -0.85 1.62
CA HIS A 154 -23.96 -1.81 1.60
C HIS A 154 -25.35 -1.15 1.66
N LEU A 155 -25.50 -0.05 2.39
CA LEU A 155 -26.72 0.75 2.44
C LEU A 155 -26.91 1.52 1.11
N GLY A 156 -25.82 2.00 0.52
CA GLY A 156 -25.79 2.63 -0.79
C GLY A 156 -26.27 1.68 -1.89
N ASP A 157 -25.76 0.45 -1.93
CA ASP A 157 -26.14 -0.55 -2.93
C ASP A 157 -27.59 -1.02 -2.77
N ARG A 158 -28.04 -1.26 -1.52
CA ARG A 158 -29.44 -1.63 -1.24
C ARG A 158 -30.40 -0.47 -1.52
N GLY A 159 -30.04 0.74 -1.10
CA GLY A 159 -30.82 1.95 -1.35
C GLY A 159 -30.92 2.26 -2.84
N TYR A 160 -29.82 2.14 -3.58
CA TYR A 160 -29.81 2.34 -5.03
C TYR A 160 -30.68 1.32 -5.77
N SER A 161 -30.59 0.04 -5.37
CA SER A 161 -31.42 -1.04 -5.94
C SER A 161 -32.92 -0.85 -5.62
N LEU A 162 -33.24 -0.40 -4.40
CA LEU A 162 -34.61 -0.06 -4.00
C LEU A 162 -35.13 1.12 -4.83
N LEU A 163 -34.33 2.19 -4.99
CA LEU A 163 -34.71 3.37 -5.77
C LEU A 163 -34.93 3.05 -7.25
N LEU A 164 -34.10 2.20 -7.86
CA LEU A 164 -34.32 1.74 -9.24
C LEU A 164 -35.60 0.90 -9.35
N THR A 165 -35.87 0.08 -8.34
CA THR A 165 -37.09 -0.74 -8.29
C THR A 165 -38.33 0.16 -8.16
N LEU A 166 -38.33 1.09 -7.21
CA LEU A 166 -39.39 2.07 -7.03
C LEU A 166 -39.59 2.93 -8.28
N ASN A 167 -38.51 3.34 -8.96
CA ASN A 167 -38.61 4.09 -10.22
C ASN A 167 -39.22 3.24 -11.35
N ARG A 168 -38.92 1.94 -11.42
CA ARG A 168 -39.57 1.02 -12.38
C ARG A 168 -41.05 0.82 -12.06
N TRP A 169 -41.41 0.70 -10.77
CA TRP A 169 -42.80 0.62 -10.33
C TRP A 169 -43.57 1.90 -10.64
N HIS A 170 -43.00 3.06 -10.34
CA HIS A 170 -43.57 4.37 -10.66
C HIS A 170 -43.78 4.55 -12.18
N GLN A 171 -42.80 4.16 -13.00
CA GLN A 171 -42.94 4.19 -14.46
C GLN A 171 -43.94 3.15 -15.00
N ARG A 172 -44.19 2.04 -14.30
CA ARG A 172 -45.27 1.11 -14.64
C ARG A 172 -46.63 1.69 -14.28
N LEU A 173 -46.75 2.31 -13.10
CA LEU A 173 -47.97 2.95 -12.64
C LEU A 173 -48.37 4.14 -13.55
N ASN A 174 -47.42 4.99 -13.92
CA ASN A 174 -47.65 6.10 -14.83
C ASN A 174 -48.06 5.65 -16.24
N ARG A 175 -47.55 4.50 -16.71
CA ARG A 175 -47.98 3.89 -17.97
C ARG A 175 -49.40 3.35 -17.92
N LEU A 176 -49.81 2.80 -16.77
CA LEU A 176 -51.20 2.34 -16.55
C LEU A 176 -52.18 3.51 -16.41
N LEU A 177 -51.73 4.65 -15.87
CA LEU A 177 -52.56 5.85 -15.67
C LEU A 177 -52.46 6.87 -16.82
N GLY A 178 -51.69 6.58 -17.89
CA GLY A 178 -51.59 7.44 -19.08
C GLY A 178 -50.82 8.76 -18.88
N ILE A 179 -50.16 8.95 -17.74
CA ILE A 179 -49.48 10.21 -17.37
C ILE A 179 -48.05 10.20 -17.93
N ARG A 180 -47.76 11.04 -18.93
CA ARG A 180 -46.41 11.24 -19.49
C ARG A 180 -45.62 12.28 -18.68
N SER A 181 -45.08 11.88 -17.53
CA SER A 181 -44.12 12.71 -16.78
C SER A 181 -42.72 12.09 -16.78
N HIS A 182 -41.74 12.84 -17.27
CA HIS A 182 -40.33 12.43 -17.45
C HIS A 182 -39.45 12.67 -16.20
N TRP A 183 -40.05 12.78 -15.01
CA TRP A 183 -39.33 13.07 -13.79
C TRP A 183 -38.68 11.80 -13.20
N SER A 184 -37.35 11.76 -13.11
CA SER A 184 -36.62 10.63 -12.50
C SER A 184 -36.16 10.98 -11.07
N LEU A 185 -36.86 10.40 -10.10
CA LEU A 185 -36.55 10.53 -8.67
C LEU A 185 -35.10 10.11 -8.35
N SER A 186 -34.57 9.15 -9.11
CA SER A 186 -33.19 8.69 -9.03
C SER A 186 -32.17 9.78 -9.40
N ALA A 187 -32.43 10.61 -10.40
CA ALA A 187 -31.53 11.71 -10.77
C ALA A 187 -31.52 12.83 -9.71
N PHE A 188 -32.69 13.14 -9.14
CA PHE A 188 -32.81 14.13 -8.06
C PHE A 188 -32.05 13.72 -6.79
N ILE A 189 -32.20 12.45 -6.38
CA ILE A 189 -31.50 11.91 -5.21
C ILE A 189 -29.98 11.85 -5.47
N LYS A 190 -29.56 11.44 -6.67
CA LYS A 190 -28.14 11.41 -7.06
C LYS A 190 -27.47 12.79 -6.93
N HIS A 191 -28.19 13.86 -7.26
CA HIS A 191 -27.69 15.24 -7.11
C HIS A 191 -27.62 15.74 -5.66
N ARG A 192 -28.39 15.15 -4.74
CA ARG A 192 -28.41 15.55 -3.32
C ARG A 192 -27.38 14.79 -2.49
N ILE A 193 -27.16 13.51 -2.81
CA ILE A 193 -26.09 12.68 -2.23
C ILE A 193 -24.71 13.24 -2.61
N LYS A 194 -24.51 13.60 -3.88
CA LYS A 194 -23.23 14.18 -4.34
C LYS A 194 -22.87 15.47 -3.60
N ARG A 195 -23.86 16.28 -3.24
CA ARG A 195 -23.68 17.51 -2.44
C ARG A 195 -23.38 17.22 -0.97
N ALA A 196 -24.03 16.23 -0.35
CA ALA A 196 -23.76 15.85 1.04
C ALA A 196 -22.36 15.24 1.21
N VAL A 197 -21.92 14.41 0.27
CA VAL A 197 -20.57 13.81 0.29
C VAL A 197 -19.48 14.87 0.10
N GLN A 198 -19.69 15.86 -0.78
CA GLN A 198 -18.75 16.98 -0.94
C GLN A 198 -18.69 17.90 0.27
N PHE A 199 -19.79 18.04 1.02
CA PHE A 199 -19.82 18.84 2.25
C PHE A 199 -19.07 18.16 3.39
N ILE A 200 -19.15 16.83 3.47
CA ILE A 200 -18.42 16.03 4.48
C ILE A 200 -16.93 15.91 4.13
N SER A 201 -16.53 15.99 2.85
CA SER A 201 -15.11 15.96 2.46
C SER A 201 -14.38 17.31 2.60
N GLN A 202 -15.07 18.35 3.10
CA GLN A 202 -14.51 19.70 3.29
C GLN A 202 -14.34 20.09 4.77
N TYR A 203 -14.56 19.15 5.69
CA TYR A 203 -14.24 19.26 7.12
C TYR A 203 -13.56 17.97 7.59
#